data_AF-A0A9D1FTS8-F1
#
_entry.id   AF-A0A9D1FTS8-F1
#
_cell.length_a   1.000
_cell.length_b   1.000
_cell.length_c   1.000
_cell.angle_alpha   90.00
_cell.angle_beta   90.00
_cell.angle_gamma   90.00
#
_symmetry.space_group_name_H-M   'P 1'
#
loop_
_entity.id
_entity.type
_entity.pdbx_description
1 polymer ?
#
loop_
_entity_poly.entity_id
_entity_poly.type
_entity_poly.pdbx_seq_one_letter_code
_entity_poly.pdbx_strand_id
1 'polypeptide(L)'
;VTIDDVKIAKNYLTKIELQRLNLLVSQFLDYAELQALEQRPMKMSDWVEELDKQILLNKRKILVNNGNISHEEAIKKAEKENKK
;
A
#
# COMPACT_ATOMS: atom_id res chain seq x y z
N VAL A 1 12.33 14.84 12.41
CA VAL A 1 10.96 14.62 11.91
C VAL A 1 10.22 15.93 12.13
N THR A 2 10.04 16.70 11.06
CA THR A 2 9.34 18.00 11.11
C THR A 2 7.83 17.79 10.90
N ILE A 3 7.02 18.79 11.24
CA ILE A 3 5.55 18.72 11.17
C ILE A 3 5.05 18.43 9.74
N ASP A 4 5.82 18.81 8.72
CA ASP A 4 5.51 18.48 7.32
C ASP A 4 5.68 16.98 6.99
N ASP A 5 6.57 16.26 7.66
CA ASP A 5 6.70 14.79 7.51
C ASP A 5 5.45 14.06 8.03
N VAL A 6 4.70 14.68 8.95
CA VAL A 6 3.48 14.12 9.55
C VAL A 6 2.31 14.13 8.55
N LYS A 7 2.28 15.09 7.61
CA LYS A 7 1.23 15.18 6.58
C LYS A 7 1.45 14.21 5.41
N ILE A 8 2.70 13.84 5.11
CA ILE A 8 3.05 13.01 3.96
C ILE A 8 3.05 11.53 4.36
N ALA A 9 1.89 10.94 4.64
CA ALA A 9 1.60 9.49 4.73
C ALA A 9 2.49 8.58 5.63
N LYS A 10 3.64 9.07 6.12
CA LYS A 10 4.74 8.33 6.74
C LYS A 10 4.54 8.14 8.24
N ASN A 11 3.52 8.77 8.83
CA ASN A 11 3.15 8.63 10.24
C ASN A 11 1.80 7.93 10.48
N TYR A 12 1.21 7.26 9.47
CA TYR A 12 0.06 6.37 9.67
C TYR A 12 0.45 4.91 9.87
N LEU A 13 1.69 4.57 9.53
CA LEU A 13 2.24 3.23 9.53
C LEU A 13 3.51 3.22 10.40
N THR A 14 3.56 2.30 11.35
CA THR A 14 4.76 1.98 12.12
C THR A 14 5.91 1.56 11.20
N LYS A 15 7.15 1.59 11.70
CA LYS A 15 8.34 1.13 10.94
C LYS A 15 8.16 -0.26 10.32
N ILE A 16 7.49 -1.17 11.04
CA ILE A 16 7.20 -2.53 10.58
C ILE A 16 6.15 -2.52 9.46
N GLU A 17 5.13 -1.68 9.57
CA GLU A 17 4.10 -1.55 8.54
C GLU A 17 4.66 -0.91 7.26
N LEU A 18 5.54 0.10 7.37
CA LEU A 18 6.27 0.65 6.23
C LEU A 18 7.18 -0.38 5.56
N GLN A 19 7.89 -1.20 6.34
CA GLN A 19 8.69 -2.29 5.79
C GLN A 19 7.82 -3.30 5.03
N ARG A 20 6.67 -3.67 5.59
CA ARG A 20 5.71 -4.56 4.92
C ARG A 20 5.16 -3.95 3.63
N LEU A 21 4.84 -2.66 3.64
CA LEU A 21 4.38 -1.94 2.45
C LEU A 21 5.45 -1.96 1.35
N ASN A 22 6.70 -1.64 1.69
CA ASN A 22 7.79 -1.65 0.74
C ASN A 22 8.00 -3.03 0.11
N LEU A 23 7.94 -4.11 0.92
CA LEU A 23 8.07 -5.47 0.41
C LEU A 23 6.95 -5.84 -0.58
N LEU A 24 5.70 -5.43 -0.30
CA LEU A 24 4.57 -5.67 -1.21
C LEU A 24 4.72 -4.90 -2.51
N VAL A 25 5.15 -3.62 -2.43
CA VAL A 25 5.35 -2.78 -3.62
C VAL A 25 6.48 -3.34 -4.48
N SER A 26 7.64 -3.67 -3.90
CA SER A 26 8.76 -4.26 -4.64
C SER A 26 8.36 -5.57 -5.32
N GLN A 27 7.68 -6.48 -4.61
CA GLN A 27 7.22 -7.75 -5.18
C GLN A 27 6.31 -7.55 -6.41
N PHE A 28 5.40 -6.58 -6.35
CA PHE A 28 4.50 -6.30 -7.47
C PHE A 28 5.23 -5.69 -8.67
N LEU A 29 6.21 -4.81 -8.42
CA LEU A 29 7.04 -4.23 -9.48
C LEU A 29 7.91 -5.28 -10.17
N ASP A 30 8.54 -6.18 -9.41
CA ASP A 30 9.34 -7.29 -9.96
C ASP A 30 8.46 -8.21 -10.84
N TYR A 31 7.22 -8.48 -10.39
CA TYR A 31 6.24 -9.22 -11.19
C TYR A 31 5.88 -8.49 -12.49
N ALA A 32 5.63 -7.17 -12.41
CA ALA A 32 5.29 -6.37 -13.57
C ALA A 32 6.43 -6.29 -14.59
N GLU A 33 7.67 -6.16 -14.10
CA GLU A 33 8.88 -6.21 -14.93
C GLU A 33 8.99 -7.55 -15.65
N LEU A 34 8.73 -8.68 -14.96
CA LEU A 34 8.73 -9.99 -15.59
C LEU A 34 7.68 -10.10 -16.71
N GLN A 35 6.45 -9.63 -16.49
CA GLN A 35 5.43 -9.65 -17.55
C GLN A 35 5.83 -8.78 -18.76
N ALA A 36 6.50 -7.64 -18.51
CA ALA A 36 7.01 -6.77 -19.56
C ALA A 36 8.16 -7.42 -20.36
N LEU A 37 9.09 -8.10 -19.67
CA LEU A 37 10.17 -8.88 -20.31
C LEU A 37 9.63 -10.01 -21.18
N GLU A 38 8.55 -10.67 -20.74
CA GLU A 38 7.84 -11.69 -21.52
C GLU A 38 6.95 -11.13 -22.63
N GLN A 39 6.95 -9.81 -22.83
CA GLN A 39 6.15 -9.10 -23.84
C GLN A 39 4.66 -9.40 -23.74
N ARG A 40 4.14 -9.62 -22.53
CA ARG A 40 2.71 -9.86 -22.32
C ARG A 40 1.97 -8.52 -22.33
N PRO A 41 1.10 -8.26 -23.32
CA PRO A 41 0.35 -7.02 -23.37
C PRO A 41 -0.68 -7.01 -22.24
N MET A 42 -0.61 -6.00 -21.38
CA MET A 42 -1.50 -5.81 -20.23
C MET A 42 -2.10 -4.41 -20.27
N LYS A 43 -3.41 -4.29 -20.05
CA LYS A 43 -4.09 -3.01 -19.82
C LYS A 43 -4.02 -2.64 -18.35
N MET A 44 -4.28 -1.36 -18.04
CA MET A 44 -4.36 -0.89 -16.65
C MET A 44 -5.42 -1.63 -15.82
N SER A 45 -6.52 -2.08 -16.43
CA SER A 45 -7.51 -2.95 -15.77
C SER A 45 -6.91 -4.27 -15.31
N ASP A 46 -6.07 -4.88 -16.15
CA ASP A 46 -5.50 -6.20 -15.91
C ASP A 46 -4.48 -6.13 -14.77
N TRP A 47 -3.74 -5.01 -14.68
CA TRP A 47 -2.86 -4.73 -13.55
C TRP A 47 -3.59 -4.59 -12.22
N VAL A 48 -4.79 -4.02 -12.21
CA VAL A 48 -5.62 -3.93 -10.99
C VAL A 48 -6.03 -5.33 -10.54
N GLU A 49 -6.55 -6.15 -11.46
CA GLU A 49 -6.94 -7.53 -11.14
C GLU A 49 -5.76 -8.38 -10.65
N GLU A 50 -4.59 -8.20 -11.25
CA GLU A 50 -3.40 -8.97 -10.89
C GLU A 50 -2.80 -8.53 -9.55
N LEU A 51 -2.86 -7.23 -9.24
CA LEU A 51 -2.53 -6.71 -7.92
C LEU A 51 -3.45 -7.31 -6.84
N ASP A 52 -4.75 -7.35 -7.10
CA ASP A 52 -5.73 -7.95 -6.20
C ASP A 52 -5.43 -9.44 -5.95
N LYS A 53 -5.12 -10.20 -7.01
CA LYS A 53 -4.68 -11.60 -6.88
C LYS A 53 -3.42 -11.72 -6.03
N GLN A 54 -2.40 -10.88 -6.26
CA GLN A 54 -1.17 -10.89 -5.46
C GLN A 54 -1.43 -10.61 -3.97
N ILE A 55 -2.32 -9.67 -3.66
CA ILE A 55 -2.72 -9.37 -2.27
C ILE A 55 -3.37 -10.62 -1.63
N LEU A 56 -4.26 -11.30 -2.34
CA LEU A 56 -4.90 -12.54 -1.86
C LEU A 56 -3.88 -13.67 -1.68
N LEU A 57 -2.93 -13.84 -2.60
CA LEU A 57 -1.85 -14.84 -2.53
C LEU A 57 -0.97 -14.62 -1.30
N ASN A 58 -0.70 -13.36 -0.96
CA ASN A 58 -0.02 -12.97 0.27
C ASN A 58 -0.85 -13.18 1.55
N LYS A 59 -2.01 -13.86 1.45
CA LYS A 59 -2.99 -14.11 2.53
C LYS A 59 -3.46 -12.82 3.19
N ARG A 60 -3.51 -11.73 2.43
CA ARG A 60 -4.03 -10.43 2.87
C ARG A 60 -5.43 -10.24 2.30
N LYS A 61 -6.22 -9.42 3.00
CA LYS A 61 -7.58 -9.10 2.57
C LYS A 61 -7.52 -7.89 1.64
N ILE A 62 -8.16 -8.00 0.49
CA ILE A 62 -8.51 -6.83 -0.32
C ILE A 62 -9.57 -6.06 0.47
N LEU A 63 -9.44 -4.74 0.49
CA LEU A 63 -10.46 -3.87 1.06
C LEU A 63 -11.68 -3.90 0.14
N VAL A 64 -12.74 -4.57 0.58
CA VAL A 64 -14.03 -4.57 -0.12
C VAL A 64 -14.78 -3.32 0.32
N ASN A 65 -14.98 -2.39 -0.63
CA ASN A 65 -15.36 -0.98 -0.45
C ASN A 65 -14.20 -0.08 0.00
N ASN A 66 -14.35 1.24 -0.19
CA ASN A 66 -13.32 2.26 0.12
C ASN A 66 -12.76 2.23 1.55
N GLY A 67 -13.32 1.42 2.46
CA GLY A 67 -13.04 1.49 3.88
C GLY A 67 -13.48 2.85 4.40
N ASN A 68 -14.50 2.91 5.25
CA ASN A 68 -14.89 4.18 5.88
C ASN A 68 -13.87 4.56 6.97
N ILE A 69 -12.59 4.67 6.64
CA ILE A 69 -11.61 5.35 7.48
C ILE A 69 -11.43 6.72 6.85
N SER A 70 -12.08 7.72 7.45
CA SER A 70 -11.98 9.08 6.92
C SER A 70 -10.54 9.59 7.07
N HIS A 71 -10.14 10.52 6.20
CA HIS A 71 -8.84 11.20 6.33
C HIS A 71 -8.63 11.77 7.74
N GLU A 72 -9.71 12.24 8.39
CA GLU A 72 -9.68 12.73 9.77
C GLU A 72 -9.37 11.63 10.79
N GLU A 73 -9.88 10.42 10.61
CA GLU A 73 -9.60 9.29 11.50
C GLU A 73 -8.15 8.82 11.37
N ALA A 74 -7.61 8.83 10.15
CA ALA A 74 -6.19 8.59 9.93
C ALA A 74 -5.35 9.64 10.67
N ILE A 75 -5.64 10.94 10.48
CA ILE A 75 -4.93 12.06 11.15
C ILE A 75 -4.98 11.91 12.68
N LYS A 76 -6.17 11.64 13.24
CA LYS A 76 -6.33 11.46 14.70
C LYS A 76 -5.49 10.30 15.24
N LYS A 77 -5.37 9.20 14.50
CA LYS A 77 -4.50 8.08 14.89
C LYS A 77 -3.02 8.50 14.89
N ALA A 78 -2.56 9.19 13.84
CA ALA A 78 -1.18 9.68 13.74
C ALA A 78 -0.82 10.67 14.86
N GLU A 79 -1.71 11.62 15.17
CA GLU A 79 -1.50 12.56 16.28
C GLU A 79 -1.43 11.86 17.64
N LYS A 80 -2.19 10.78 17.83
CA LYS A 80 -2.19 10.00 19.07
C LYS A 80 -0.93 9.14 19.21
N GLU A 81 -0.41 8.59 18.13
CA GLU A 81 0.84 7.81 18.14
C GLU A 81 2.08 8.68 18.31
N ASN A 82 2.09 9.92 17.80
CA ASN A 82 3.21 10.87 17.97
C ASN A 82 3.30 11.48 19.38
N LYS A 83 2.20 11.45 20.15
CA LYS A 83 2.16 11.92 21.55
C LYS A 83 2.57 10.85 22.57
N LYS A 84 2.85 9.62 22.13
CA LYS A 84 3.42 8.53 22.94
C LYS A 84 4.92 8.47 22.75
#